data_AF-A0A6M3M6H1-F1
#
_entry.id   AF-A0A6M3M6H1-F1
#
_cell.length_a   1.000
_cell.length_b   1.000
_cell.length_c   1.000
_cell.angle_alpha   90.00
_cell.angle_beta   90.00
_cell.angle_gamma   90.00
#
_symmetry.space_group_name_H-M   'P 1'
#
loop_
_entity.id
_entity.type
_entity.pdbx_description
1 polymer ?
#
loop_
_entity_poly.entity_id
_entity_poly.type
_entity_poly.pdbx_seq_one_letter_code
_entity_poly.pdbx_strand_id
1 'polypeptide(L)'
;MNSNRTIADLYFADTGETVGKACKSMHAGGISIERASQIIGYKTSSDLRKYLARRGIECPWPKKRAGSPGGHPPIRITDNMMERYVDLRRAGVLADIAAREAGHSRDSIRQAIRARRPDLKLPRRKAA
;
A
#
# COMPACT_ATOMS: atom_id res chain seq x y z
N MET A 1 16.10 -38.51 12.37
CA MET A 1 17.00 -37.62 11.61
C MET A 1 16.16 -36.54 10.95
N ASN A 2 15.91 -35.42 11.64
CA ASN A 2 15.15 -34.30 11.06
C ASN A 2 16.10 -33.43 10.23
N SER A 3 16.41 -33.87 9.02
CA SER A 3 17.12 -33.04 8.06
C SER A 3 16.19 -31.90 7.66
N ASN A 4 16.42 -30.72 8.23
CA ASN A 4 15.72 -29.49 7.89
C ASN A 4 16.21 -29.02 6.50
N ARG A 5 15.86 -29.78 5.44
CA ARG A 5 16.28 -29.51 4.06
C ARG A 5 15.60 -28.23 3.59
N THR A 6 16.38 -27.30 3.05
CA THR A 6 15.83 -26.06 2.51
C THR A 6 15.20 -26.30 1.14
N ILE A 7 14.32 -25.39 0.69
CA ILE A 7 13.70 -25.44 -0.64
C ILE A 7 14.76 -25.56 -1.75
N ALA A 8 15.89 -24.87 -1.59
CA ALA A 8 17.00 -24.95 -2.55
C ALA A 8 17.67 -26.33 -2.58
N ASP A 9 17.78 -27.00 -1.43
CA ASP A 9 18.35 -28.37 -1.37
C ASP A 9 17.41 -29.38 -2.02
N LEU A 10 16.09 -29.21 -1.83
CA LEU A 10 15.07 -30.03 -2.48
C LEU A 10 15.08 -29.83 -4.00
N TYR A 11 15.15 -28.58 -4.46
CA TYR A 11 15.21 -28.26 -5.89
C TYR A 11 16.48 -28.80 -6.56
N PHE A 12 17.62 -28.68 -5.89
CA PHE A 12 18.88 -29.23 -6.40
C PHE A 12 18.87 -30.75 -6.44
N ALA A 13 18.30 -31.41 -5.43
CA ALA A 13 18.17 -32.87 -5.42
C ALA A 13 17.25 -33.40 -6.54
N ASP A 14 16.23 -32.62 -6.93
CA ASP A 14 15.27 -32.99 -7.97
C ASP A 14 15.80 -32.71 -9.39
N THR A 15 16.44 -31.56 -9.60
CA THR A 15 16.81 -31.07 -10.95
C THR A 15 18.30 -31.15 -11.26
N GLY A 16 19.16 -31.27 -10.24
CA GLY A 16 20.61 -31.13 -10.37
C GLY A 16 21.07 -29.69 -10.70
N GLU A 17 20.16 -28.72 -10.76
CA GLU A 17 20.47 -27.32 -11.08
C GLU A 17 20.36 -26.42 -9.84
N THR A 18 21.26 -25.43 -9.73
CA THR A 18 21.17 -24.44 -8.65
C THR A 18 20.05 -23.43 -8.93
N VAL A 19 19.34 -23.01 -7.88
CA VAL A 19 18.28 -21.99 -7.95
C VAL A 19 18.73 -20.73 -8.69
N GLY A 20 19.98 -20.29 -8.50
CA GLY A 20 20.52 -19.12 -9.18
C GLY A 20 20.66 -19.30 -10.70
N LYS A 21 21.11 -20.47 -11.16
CA LYS A 21 21.22 -20.79 -12.59
C LYS A 21 19.84 -20.94 -13.23
N ALA A 22 18.93 -21.67 -12.57
CA ALA A 22 17.54 -21.79 -12.99
C ALA A 22 16.87 -20.41 -13.12
N CYS A 23 17.07 -19.51 -12.16
CA CYS A 23 16.53 -18.15 -12.22
C CYS A 23 17.01 -17.36 -13.46
N LYS A 24 18.31 -17.47 -13.81
CA LYS A 24 18.86 -16.80 -15.01
C LYS A 24 18.27 -17.38 -16.29
N SER A 25 18.19 -18.70 -16.40
CA SER A 25 17.60 -19.40 -17.54
C SER A 25 16.12 -19.06 -17.71
N MET A 26 15.34 -19.05 -16.62
CA MET A 26 13.93 -18.69 -16.64
C MET A 26 13.73 -17.23 -17.05
N HIS A 27 14.56 -16.30 -16.56
CA HIS A 27 14.49 -14.90 -16.98
C HIS A 27 14.79 -14.73 -18.47
N ALA A 28 15.83 -15.40 -18.98
CA ALA A 28 16.17 -15.40 -20.39
C ALA A 28 15.04 -15.98 -21.27
N GLY A 29 14.30 -16.96 -20.75
CA GLY A 29 13.11 -17.51 -21.39
C GLY A 29 11.84 -16.66 -21.24
N GLY A 30 11.93 -15.44 -20.69
CA GLY A 30 10.79 -14.53 -20.54
C GLY A 30 9.83 -14.88 -19.40
N ILE A 31 10.19 -15.81 -18.52
CA ILE A 31 9.36 -16.19 -17.37
C ILE A 31 9.42 -15.10 -16.31
N SER A 32 8.26 -14.73 -15.75
CA SER A 32 8.18 -13.75 -14.66
C SER A 32 8.73 -14.32 -13.34
N ILE A 33 9.18 -13.44 -12.44
CA ILE A 33 9.70 -13.88 -11.14
C ILE A 33 8.62 -14.55 -10.29
N GLU A 34 7.37 -14.13 -10.42
CA GLU A 34 6.23 -14.75 -9.72
C GLU A 34 6.10 -16.21 -10.15
N ARG A 35 6.12 -16.46 -11.46
CA ARG A 35 6.04 -17.83 -11.98
C ARG A 35 7.27 -18.65 -11.64
N ALA A 36 8.47 -18.06 -11.74
CA ALA A 36 9.71 -18.72 -11.34
C ALA A 36 9.69 -19.14 -9.87
N SER A 37 9.18 -18.29 -8.96
CA SER A 37 9.09 -18.61 -7.53
C SER A 37 8.21 -19.82 -7.25
N GLN A 38 7.08 -19.94 -7.95
CA GLN A 38 6.19 -21.10 -7.86
C GLN A 38 6.85 -22.37 -8.39
N ILE A 39 7.54 -22.30 -9.53
CA ILE A 39 8.22 -23.45 -10.14
C ILE A 39 9.31 -24.00 -9.20
N ILE A 40 10.07 -23.10 -8.57
CA ILE A 40 11.17 -23.49 -7.67
C ILE A 40 10.64 -23.91 -6.27
N GLY A 41 9.39 -23.57 -5.94
CA GLY A 41 8.75 -23.94 -4.67
C GLY A 41 8.85 -22.88 -3.56
N TYR A 42 9.19 -21.64 -3.89
CA TYR A 42 9.10 -20.51 -2.96
C TYR A 42 7.67 -19.97 -2.88
N LYS A 43 7.23 -19.62 -1.67
CA LYS A 43 5.87 -19.10 -1.42
C LYS A 43 5.59 -17.79 -2.15
N THR A 44 6.58 -16.91 -2.24
CA THR A 44 6.46 -15.61 -2.89
C THR A 44 7.71 -15.26 -3.69
N SER A 45 7.56 -14.40 -4.70
CA SER A 45 8.70 -13.83 -5.44
C SER A 45 9.64 -13.04 -4.53
N SER A 46 9.12 -12.43 -3.46
CA SER A 46 9.91 -11.77 -2.42
C SER A 46 10.82 -12.73 -1.67
N ASP A 47 10.36 -13.94 -1.37
CA ASP A 47 11.17 -14.95 -0.66
C ASP A 47 12.28 -15.51 -1.55
N LEU A 48 12.01 -15.71 -2.83
CA LEU A 48 13.03 -16.04 -3.82
C LEU A 48 14.09 -14.93 -3.92
N ARG A 49 13.67 -13.65 -4.00
CA ARG A 49 14.61 -12.50 -3.98
C ARG A 49 15.45 -12.46 -2.71
N LYS A 50 14.85 -12.69 -1.54
CA LYS A 50 15.57 -12.75 -0.26
C LYS A 50 16.59 -13.88 -0.25
N TYR A 51 16.24 -15.05 -0.78
CA TYR A 51 17.18 -16.16 -0.91
C TYR A 51 18.38 -15.80 -1.79
N LEU A 52 18.14 -15.25 -2.99
CA LEU A 52 19.21 -14.82 -3.90
C LEU A 52 20.11 -13.76 -3.23
N ALA A 53 19.52 -12.76 -2.58
CA ALA A 53 20.24 -11.72 -1.87
C ALA A 53 21.12 -12.26 -0.73
N ARG A 54 20.60 -13.20 0.08
CA ARG A 54 21.38 -13.84 1.16
C ARG A 54 22.57 -14.65 0.64
N ARG A 55 22.49 -15.13 -0.59
CA ARG A 55 23.55 -15.90 -1.27
C ARG A 55 24.49 -15.02 -2.11
N GLY A 56 24.30 -13.69 -2.10
CA GLY A 56 25.09 -12.77 -2.92
C GLY A 56 24.83 -12.91 -4.43
N ILE A 57 23.73 -13.55 -4.83
CA ILE A 57 23.37 -13.73 -6.24
C ILE A 57 22.51 -12.54 -6.68
N GLU A 58 22.95 -11.86 -7.73
CA GLU A 58 22.17 -10.78 -8.33
C GLU A 58 20.85 -11.32 -8.90
N CYS A 59 19.74 -10.71 -8.52
CA CYS A 59 18.42 -11.12 -8.99
C CYS A 59 18.22 -10.62 -10.44
N PRO A 60 17.99 -11.53 -11.41
CA PRO A 60 17.93 -11.14 -12.82
C PRO A 60 16.71 -10.29 -13.16
N TRP A 61 15.62 -10.39 -12.38
CA TRP A 61 14.44 -9.56 -12.61
C TRP A 61 14.61 -8.16 -11.98
N PRO A 62 14.30 -7.09 -12.73
CA PRO A 62 14.36 -5.74 -12.18
C PRO A 62 13.44 -5.62 -10.97
N LYS A 63 13.85 -4.84 -9.96
CA LYS A 63 12.92 -4.44 -8.90
C LYS A 63 11.83 -3.60 -9.57
N LYS A 64 10.55 -3.94 -9.36
CA LYS A 64 9.48 -2.98 -9.64
C LYS A 64 9.89 -1.71 -8.91
N ARG A 65 10.10 -0.61 -9.64
CA ARG A 65 10.19 0.72 -9.03
C ARG A 65 8.99 0.78 -8.11
N ALA A 66 9.20 1.15 -6.84
CA ALA A 66 8.10 1.41 -5.95
C ALA A 66 7.23 2.44 -6.68
N GLY A 67 6.16 1.99 -7.32
CA GLY A 67 5.15 2.90 -7.80
C GLY A 67 4.76 3.65 -6.55
N SER A 68 4.94 4.98 -6.56
CA SER A 68 4.40 5.83 -5.51
C SER A 68 3.04 5.26 -5.16
N PRO A 69 2.79 4.86 -3.89
CA PRO A 69 1.54 4.20 -3.54
C PRO A 69 0.45 5.02 -4.20
N GLY A 70 -0.32 4.38 -5.08
CA GLY A 70 -1.39 5.01 -5.83
C GLY A 70 -2.43 5.44 -4.82
N GLY A 71 -2.14 6.51 -4.08
CA GLY A 71 -3.08 7.22 -3.28
C GLY A 71 -4.08 7.72 -4.30
N HIS A 72 -5.31 7.23 -4.20
CA HIS A 72 -6.43 7.98 -4.74
C HIS A 72 -6.20 9.44 -4.39
N PRO A 73 -6.24 10.37 -5.37
CA PRO A 73 -6.03 11.77 -5.08
C PRO A 73 -6.94 12.11 -3.89
N PRO A 74 -6.40 12.67 -2.80
CA PRO A 74 -7.21 12.93 -1.62
C PRO A 74 -8.41 13.76 -2.09
N ILE A 75 -9.63 13.29 -1.78
CA ILE A 75 -10.85 14.03 -2.12
C ILE A 75 -10.66 15.43 -1.56
N ARG A 76 -10.47 16.39 -2.46
CA ARG A 76 -10.05 17.72 -2.07
C ARG A 76 -11.26 18.44 -1.53
N ILE A 77 -11.22 18.84 -0.25
CA ILE A 77 -12.27 19.67 0.33
C ILE A 77 -12.33 20.99 -0.44
N THR A 78 -13.44 21.18 -1.14
CA THR A 78 -13.74 22.40 -1.88
C THR A 78 -14.26 23.48 -0.95
N ASP A 79 -14.21 24.74 -1.39
CA ASP A 79 -14.72 25.84 -0.59
C ASP A 79 -16.25 25.75 -0.40
N ASN A 80 -16.99 25.27 -1.40
CA ASN A 80 -18.42 25.00 -1.30
C ASN A 80 -18.76 23.97 -0.20
N MET A 81 -17.97 22.90 -0.06
CA MET A 81 -18.15 21.92 1.03
C MET A 81 -17.94 22.57 2.40
N MET A 82 -16.96 23.48 2.52
CA MET A 82 -16.73 24.20 3.77
C MET A 82 -17.84 25.21 4.06
N GLU A 83 -18.29 25.97 3.07
CA GLU A 83 -19.39 26.94 3.23
C GLU A 83 -20.67 26.26 3.68
N ARG A 84 -21.06 25.17 2.99
CA ARG A 84 -22.22 24.37 3.38
C ARG A 84 -22.11 23.83 4.82
N TYR A 85 -20.92 23.36 5.21
CA TYR A 85 -20.68 22.95 6.60
C TYR A 85 -20.86 24.12 7.58
N VAL A 86 -20.30 25.30 7.27
CA VAL A 86 -20.38 26.49 8.14
C VAL A 86 -21.82 26.97 8.30
N ASP A 87 -22.61 26.98 7.23
CA ASP A 87 -24.01 27.41 7.25
C ASP A 87 -24.86 26.46 8.10
N LEU A 88 -24.68 25.15 7.95
CA LEU A 88 -25.33 24.14 8.79
C LEU A 88 -24.93 24.31 10.26
N ARG A 89 -23.66 24.60 10.56
CA ARG A 89 -23.20 24.85 11.92
C ARG A 89 -23.80 26.11 12.51
N ARG A 90 -23.94 27.18 11.73
CA ARG A 90 -24.61 28.42 12.15
C ARG A 90 -26.10 28.23 12.40
N ALA A 91 -26.75 27.39 11.61
CA ALA A 91 -28.14 26.95 11.81
C ALA A 91 -28.32 26.01 13.03
N GLY A 92 -27.24 25.67 13.74
CA GLY A 92 -27.28 24.88 14.97
C GLY A 92 -27.20 23.37 14.77
N VAL A 93 -26.92 22.90 13.56
CA VAL A 93 -26.76 21.47 13.23
C VAL A 93 -25.50 20.90 13.89
N LEU A 94 -25.60 19.64 14.35
CA LEU A 94 -24.47 18.92 14.96
C LEU A 94 -23.34 18.70 13.95
N ALA A 95 -22.09 18.67 14.44
CA ALA A 95 -20.90 18.71 13.59
C ALA A 95 -20.79 17.48 12.69
N ASP A 96 -21.13 16.31 13.24
CA ASP A 96 -21.09 15.05 12.50
C ASP A 96 -22.15 15.02 11.39
N ILE A 97 -23.34 15.54 11.66
CA ILE A 97 -24.43 15.65 10.68
C ILE A 97 -24.06 16.66 9.60
N ALA A 98 -23.59 17.85 9.99
CA ALA A 98 -23.17 18.89 9.05
C ALA A 98 -22.03 18.43 8.12
N ALA A 99 -21.07 17.65 8.64
CA ALA A 99 -19.98 17.11 7.84
C ALA A 99 -20.47 16.06 6.84
N ARG A 100 -21.36 15.16 7.27
CA ARG A 100 -22.01 14.18 6.39
C ARG A 100 -22.80 14.85 5.28
N GLU A 101 -23.58 15.88 5.60
CA GLU A 101 -24.33 16.68 4.63
C GLU A 101 -23.43 17.47 3.65
N ALA A 102 -22.25 17.88 4.11
CA ALA A 102 -21.22 18.49 3.26
C ALA A 102 -20.44 17.46 2.42
N GLY A 103 -20.69 16.16 2.59
CA GLY A 103 -20.08 15.10 1.79
C GLY A 103 -18.65 14.72 2.18
N HIS A 104 -18.23 14.99 3.42
CA HIS A 104 -16.88 14.65 3.88
C HIS A 104 -16.83 14.29 5.38
N SER A 105 -15.72 13.70 5.82
CA SER A 105 -15.46 13.47 7.24
C SER A 105 -15.34 14.78 8.03
N ARG A 106 -15.86 14.76 9.27
CA ARG A 106 -15.78 15.89 10.21
C ARG A 106 -14.34 16.36 10.41
N ASP A 107 -13.42 15.44 10.65
CA ASP A 107 -12.06 15.78 11.02
C ASP A 107 -11.30 16.42 9.86
N SER A 108 -11.53 15.98 8.62
CA SER A 108 -10.92 16.61 7.45
C SER A 108 -11.50 18.00 7.18
N ILE A 109 -12.83 18.20 7.29
CA ILE A 109 -13.42 19.55 7.18
C ILE A 109 -12.90 20.47 8.29
N ARG A 110 -12.78 19.98 9.52
CA ARG A 110 -12.22 20.73 10.64
C ARG A 110 -10.77 21.14 10.39
N GLN A 111 -9.94 20.24 9.88
CA GLN A 111 -8.56 20.56 9.50
C GLN A 111 -8.51 21.60 8.37
N ALA A 112 -9.35 21.46 7.34
CA ALA A 112 -9.43 22.42 6.24
C ALA A 112 -9.84 23.82 6.73
N ILE A 113 -10.85 23.92 7.59
CA ILE A 113 -11.27 25.18 8.20
C ILE A 113 -10.17 25.78 9.06
N ARG A 114 -9.48 24.98 9.89
CA ARG A 114 -8.36 25.47 10.72
C ARG A 114 -7.21 26.02 9.86
N ALA A 115 -6.92 25.37 8.74
CA ALA A 115 -5.84 25.78 7.84
C ALA A 115 -6.19 27.04 7.03
N ARG A 116 -7.44 27.16 6.56
CA ARG A 116 -7.84 28.21 5.61
C ARG A 116 -8.58 29.39 6.25
N ARG A 117 -9.25 29.18 7.39
CA ARG A 117 -10.05 30.18 8.11
C ARG A 117 -9.85 30.05 9.63
N PRO A 118 -8.62 30.26 10.13
CA PRO A 118 -8.30 30.09 11.56
C PRO A 118 -9.16 30.98 12.48
N ASP A 119 -9.60 32.14 11.99
CA ASP A 119 -10.41 33.10 12.75
C ASP A 119 -11.90 32.71 12.86
N LEU A 120 -12.34 31.69 12.13
CA LEU A 120 -13.74 31.29 12.09
C LEU A 120 -14.15 30.59 13.40
N LYS A 121 -14.91 31.30 14.24
CA LYS A 121 -15.50 30.75 15.47
C LYS A 121 -16.84 30.07 15.17
N LEU A 122 -16.85 28.74 15.18
CA LEU A 122 -18.09 27.95 15.05
C LEU A 122 -18.70 27.65 16.43
N PRO A 123 -20.05 27.58 16.53
CA PRO A 123 -20.72 27.33 17.80
C PRO A 123 -20.31 25.97 18.39
N ARG A 124 -20.06 25.92 19.70
CA ARG A 124 -19.64 24.72 20.44
C ARG A 124 -20.85 23.96 20.98
N ARG A 125 -21.70 23.44 20.11
CA ARG A 125 -22.78 22.53 20.55
C ARG A 125 -22.16 21.15 20.84
N LYS A 126 -22.16 20.73 22.11
CA LYS A 126 -21.94 19.33 22.51
C LYS A 126 -23.24 18.57 22.22
N ALA A 127 -23.15 17.34 21.71
CA ALA A 127 -24.31 16.45 21.70
C ALA A 127 -24.79 16.31 23.16
N ALA A 128 -26.09 16.52 23.39
CA ALA A 128 -26.73 16.24 24.67
C ALA A 128 -26.80 14.73 24.88
#